data_AF-A0A9D7UAB4-F1
#
_entry.id   AF-A0A9D7UAB4-F1
#
_cell.length_a   1.000
_cell.length_b   1.000
_cell.length_c   1.000
_cell.angle_alpha   90.00
_cell.angle_beta   90.00
_cell.angle_gamma   90.00
#
_symmetry.space_group_name_H-M   'P 1'
#
loop_
_entity.id
_entity.type
_entity.pdbx_description
1 polymer ?
#
loop_
_entity_poly.entity_id
_entity_poly.type
_entity_poly.pdbx_seq_one_letter_code
_entity_poly.pdbx_strand_id
1 'polypeptide(L)'
;MKELLKWTLETIRKDGSIMSWMEEKRFEWVPLVSSMLQNLLSGQTIVIITDFEQEWFGDYALAKLNEGGTNRPMLPFVSIKTFFPNINQLKTKEDIELLEDMLAQSFSNGYTFFYIGKSTDIKMQLAKRHNDSFMWVLDEHLQDSFFLSSRDDLLDIKLIQLFRLLNKSIDVVLFAEISLEDE
;
A
#
# COMPACT_ATOMS: atom_id res chain seq x y z
N MET A 1 0.45 0.02 18.49
CA MET A 1 -0.29 1.02 17.65
C MET A 1 -0.13 2.49 18.08
N LYS A 2 -0.22 2.82 19.38
CA LYS A 2 -0.06 4.23 19.87
C LYS A 2 1.29 4.87 19.49
N GLU A 3 2.35 4.07 19.49
CA GLU A 3 3.70 4.52 19.15
C GLU A 3 3.82 4.93 17.68
N LEU A 4 3.31 4.10 16.76
CA LEU A 4 3.25 4.41 15.33
C LEU A 4 2.44 5.68 15.03
N LEU A 5 1.32 5.90 15.74
CA LEU A 5 0.54 7.13 15.62
C LEU A 5 1.35 8.37 16.04
N LYS A 6 2.04 8.28 17.18
CA LYS A 6 2.89 9.37 17.69
C LYS A 6 4.04 9.67 16.72
N TRP A 7 4.74 8.64 16.26
CA TRP A 7 5.83 8.79 15.31
C TRP A 7 5.37 9.33 13.96
N THR A 8 4.20 8.90 13.47
CA THR A 8 3.63 9.41 12.22
C THR A 8 3.41 10.91 12.32
N LEU A 9 2.84 11.38 13.42
CA LEU A 9 2.63 12.81 13.66
C LEU A 9 3.96 13.58 13.76
N GLU A 10 4.96 13.06 14.46
CA GLU A 10 6.27 13.69 14.58
C GLU A 10 6.99 13.76 13.22
N THR A 11 6.90 12.71 12.42
CA THR A 11 7.51 12.64 11.08
C THR A 11 6.86 13.62 10.11
N ILE A 12 5.52 13.72 10.14
CA ILE A 12 4.77 14.72 9.35
C ILE A 12 5.22 16.14 9.71
N ARG A 13 5.35 16.44 11.00
CA ARG A 13 5.76 17.77 11.48
C ARG A 13 7.21 18.13 11.15
N LYS A 14 8.11 17.15 11.14
CA LYS A 14 9.51 17.35 10.75
C LYS A 14 9.67 17.68 9.26
N ASP A 15 8.82 17.11 8.40
CA ASP A 15 8.82 17.39 6.94
C ASP A 15 8.10 18.73 6.60
N GLY A 16 7.58 19.46 7.58
CA GLY A 16 7.03 20.82 7.45
C GLY A 16 5.64 20.89 6.80
N SER A 17 5.29 22.06 6.22
CA SER A 17 3.97 22.33 5.63
C SER A 17 3.59 21.43 4.44
N ILE A 18 4.54 20.64 3.95
CA ILE A 18 4.40 19.77 2.78
C ILE A 18 3.47 18.58 3.08
N MET A 19 3.36 18.16 4.34
CA MET A 19 2.57 17.00 4.79
C MET A 19 1.42 17.38 5.74
N SER A 20 1.08 18.66 5.89
CA SER A 20 0.05 19.10 6.85
C SER A 20 -1.31 18.42 6.62
N TRP A 21 -1.65 18.13 5.36
CA TRP A 21 -2.87 17.40 4.99
C TRP A 21 -2.93 15.97 5.55
N MET A 22 -1.79 15.36 5.86
CA MET A 22 -1.72 14.04 6.50
C MET A 22 -2.00 14.09 7.99
N GLU A 23 -1.84 15.23 8.66
CA GLU A 23 -2.15 15.33 10.09
C GLU A 23 -3.62 14.97 10.34
N GLU A 24 -4.54 15.46 9.50
CA GLU A 24 -5.97 15.18 9.62
C GLU A 24 -6.32 13.73 9.30
N LYS A 25 -5.58 13.10 8.36
CA LYS A 25 -5.82 11.73 7.89
C LYS A 25 -5.05 10.64 8.65
N ARG A 26 -4.28 11.00 9.68
CA ARG A 26 -3.45 10.03 10.44
C ARG A 26 -4.26 8.87 11.04
N PHE A 27 -5.52 9.11 11.42
CA PHE A 27 -6.38 8.09 12.02
C PHE A 27 -6.88 7.06 11.00
N GLU A 28 -7.02 7.45 9.72
CA GLU A 28 -7.27 6.52 8.62
C GLU A 28 -5.98 5.78 8.26
N TRP A 29 -4.86 6.50 8.20
CA TRP A 29 -3.56 5.96 7.79
C TRP A 29 -3.01 4.87 8.73
N VAL A 30 -2.98 5.14 10.03
CA VAL A 30 -2.23 4.33 10.99
C VAL A 30 -2.73 2.88 11.09
N PRO A 31 -4.04 2.60 11.22
CA PRO A 31 -4.53 1.22 11.24
C PRO A 31 -4.16 0.45 9.96
N LEU A 32 -4.33 1.09 8.81
CA LEU A 32 -4.08 0.48 7.49
C LEU A 32 -2.61 0.13 7.30
N VAL A 33 -1.72 1.09 7.55
CA VAL A 33 -0.28 0.85 7.40
C VAL A 33 0.22 -0.13 8.45
N SER A 34 -0.33 -0.11 9.68
CA SER A 34 0.04 -1.07 10.73
C SER A 34 -0.27 -2.51 10.31
N SER A 35 -1.46 -2.77 9.78
CA SER A 35 -1.84 -4.10 9.30
C SER A 35 -0.93 -4.58 8.17
N MET A 36 -0.66 -3.72 7.18
CA MET A 36 0.23 -4.05 6.07
C MET A 36 1.66 -4.32 6.54
N LEU A 37 2.18 -3.52 7.48
CA LEU A 37 3.52 -3.71 8.04
C LEU A 37 3.63 -5.00 8.85
N GLN A 38 2.58 -5.39 9.60
CA GLN A 38 2.53 -6.69 10.28
C GLN A 38 2.60 -7.84 9.28
N ASN A 39 1.82 -7.77 8.19
CA ASN A 39 1.85 -8.77 7.13
C ASN A 39 3.24 -8.83 6.47
N LEU A 40 3.84 -7.68 6.16
CA LEU A 40 5.20 -7.59 5.62
C LEU A 40 6.23 -8.25 6.56
N LEU A 41 6.18 -7.94 7.86
CA LEU A 41 7.07 -8.53 8.86
C LEU A 41 6.87 -10.04 9.04
N SER A 42 5.65 -10.53 8.83
CA SER A 42 5.35 -11.97 8.83
C SER A 42 5.88 -12.70 7.58
N GLY A 43 6.47 -11.96 6.64
CA GLY A 43 7.06 -12.49 5.42
C GLY A 43 6.09 -12.61 4.25
N GLN A 44 4.91 -11.96 4.32
CA GLN A 44 4.00 -11.90 3.18
C GLN A 44 4.58 -11.08 2.03
N THR A 45 4.21 -11.47 0.81
CA THR A 45 4.49 -10.67 -0.39
C THR A 45 3.45 -9.58 -0.57
N ILE A 46 3.87 -8.34 -0.81
CA ILE A 46 2.97 -7.23 -1.10
C ILE A 46 2.78 -7.13 -2.61
N VAL A 47 1.58 -7.42 -3.09
CA VAL A 47 1.23 -7.43 -4.51
C VAL A 47 0.59 -6.10 -4.87
N ILE A 48 1.33 -5.25 -5.56
CA ILE A 48 0.88 -3.93 -5.99
C ILE A 48 -0.05 -4.06 -7.19
N ILE A 49 -1.22 -3.43 -7.07
CA ILE A 49 -2.24 -3.32 -8.09
C ILE A 49 -2.55 -1.83 -8.27
N THR A 50 -2.51 -1.36 -9.51
CA THR A 50 -2.90 0.02 -9.83
C THR A 50 -3.98 0.04 -10.87
N ASP A 51 -4.82 1.08 -10.88
CA ASP A 51 -5.59 1.40 -12.09
C ASP A 51 -4.66 1.90 -13.22
N PHE A 52 -5.24 2.23 -14.37
CA PHE A 52 -4.44 2.70 -15.51
C PHE A 52 -3.78 4.07 -15.27
N GLU A 53 -4.49 5.00 -14.63
CA GLU A 53 -4.00 6.37 -14.42
C GLU A 53 -2.85 6.40 -13.39
N GLN A 54 -2.81 5.44 -12.46
CA GLN A 54 -1.84 5.35 -11.37
C GLN A 54 -0.73 4.31 -11.63
N GLU A 55 -0.62 3.79 -12.86
CA GLU A 55 0.44 2.87 -13.26
C GLU A 55 1.84 3.43 -13.03
N TRP A 56 2.07 4.69 -13.41
CA TRP A 56 3.34 5.38 -13.20
C TRP A 56 3.76 5.38 -11.72
N PHE A 57 2.79 5.49 -10.81
CA PHE A 57 3.04 5.54 -9.39
C PHE A 57 3.41 4.16 -8.84
N GLY A 58 2.78 3.09 -9.34
CA GLY A 58 3.16 1.71 -9.02
C GLY A 58 4.62 1.43 -9.40
N ASP A 59 5.03 1.83 -10.61
CA ASP A 59 6.42 1.68 -11.08
C ASP A 59 7.39 2.51 -10.24
N TYR A 60 7.03 3.76 -9.93
CA TYR A 60 7.79 4.64 -9.04
C TYR A 60 8.00 4.00 -7.66
N ALA A 61 6.93 3.46 -7.05
CA ALA A 61 6.97 2.83 -5.74
C ALA A 61 7.90 1.61 -5.73
N LEU A 62 7.78 0.71 -6.72
CA LEU A 62 8.64 -0.47 -6.85
C LEU A 62 10.11 -0.11 -7.01
N ALA A 63 10.41 0.88 -7.87
CA ALA A 63 11.77 1.35 -8.08
C ALA A 63 12.39 1.93 -6.80
N LYS A 64 11.59 2.59 -5.96
CA LYS A 64 12.05 3.21 -4.70
C LYS A 64 12.10 2.26 -3.51
N LEU A 65 11.27 1.23 -3.46
CA LEU A 65 11.26 0.25 -2.37
C LEU A 65 12.55 -0.57 -2.30
N ASN A 66 13.13 -0.94 -3.43
CA ASN A 66 14.37 -1.70 -3.48
C ASN A 66 15.52 -0.90 -4.14
N GLU A 67 15.50 0.43 -4.01
CA GLU A 67 16.60 1.28 -4.46
C GLU A 67 17.89 0.93 -3.69
N GLY A 68 19.01 0.82 -4.42
CA GLY A 68 20.30 0.51 -3.81
C GLY A 68 20.77 1.59 -2.83
N GLY A 69 21.59 1.21 -1.86
CA GLY A 69 22.17 2.15 -0.88
C GLY A 69 21.37 2.31 0.41
N THR A 70 20.27 1.57 0.59
CA THR A 70 19.58 1.43 1.88
C THR A 70 20.21 0.30 2.71
N ASN A 71 20.27 0.47 4.04
CA ASN A 71 20.77 -0.57 4.97
C ASN A 71 19.75 -1.68 5.28
N ARG A 72 18.60 -1.69 4.60
CA ARG A 72 17.49 -2.63 4.83
C ARG A 72 17.54 -3.82 3.85
N PRO A 73 16.93 -4.97 4.18
CA PRO A 73 16.83 -6.12 3.27
C PRO A 73 15.96 -5.80 2.05
N MET A 74 16.07 -6.65 1.01
CA MET A 74 15.16 -6.61 -0.13
C MET A 74 13.73 -6.89 0.33
N LEU A 75 12.80 -6.02 -0.05
CA LEU A 75 11.41 -6.11 0.34
C LEU A 75 10.60 -6.87 -0.73
N PRO A 76 9.70 -7.78 -0.33
CA PRO A 76 8.91 -8.61 -1.25
C PRO A 76 7.72 -7.82 -1.83
N PHE A 77 7.99 -6.75 -2.58
CA PHE A 77 6.98 -6.00 -3.31
C PHE A 77 7.06 -6.33 -4.80
N VAL A 78 5.91 -6.65 -5.40
CA VAL A 78 5.81 -7.07 -6.80
C VAL A 78 4.60 -6.44 -7.47
N SER A 79 4.70 -6.07 -8.75
CA SER A 79 3.54 -5.68 -9.54
C SER A 79 2.75 -6.92 -9.96
N ILE A 80 1.42 -6.89 -9.82
CA ILE A 80 0.55 -7.96 -10.34
C ILE A 80 0.73 -8.18 -11.84
N LYS A 81 1.09 -7.12 -12.59
CA LYS A 81 1.34 -7.18 -14.04
C LYS A 81 2.52 -8.08 -14.39
N THR A 82 3.42 -8.34 -13.44
CA THR A 82 4.55 -9.27 -13.63
C THR A 82 4.06 -10.71 -13.80
N PHE A 83 3.02 -11.11 -13.06
CA PHE A 83 2.45 -12.46 -13.13
C PHE A 83 1.32 -12.55 -14.14
N PHE A 84 0.56 -11.46 -14.28
CA PHE A 84 -0.60 -11.42 -15.15
C PHE A 84 -0.65 -10.12 -15.96
N PRO A 85 0.16 -10.00 -17.03
CA PRO A 85 0.24 -8.79 -17.86
C PRO A 85 -1.11 -8.38 -18.45
N ASN A 86 -2.00 -9.35 -18.68
CA ASN A 86 -3.31 -9.18 -19.27
C ASN A 86 -4.45 -9.08 -18.24
N ILE A 87 -4.17 -8.58 -17.03
CA ILE A 87 -5.12 -8.50 -15.92
C ILE A 87 -6.45 -7.80 -16.23
N ASN A 88 -6.47 -6.89 -17.20
CA ASN A 88 -7.71 -6.24 -17.65
C ASN A 88 -8.66 -7.21 -18.40
N GLN A 89 -8.21 -8.43 -18.71
CA GLN A 89 -9.04 -9.48 -19.32
C GLN A 89 -9.84 -10.30 -18.31
N LEU A 90 -9.62 -10.12 -16.99
CA LEU A 90 -10.46 -10.73 -15.95
C LEU A 90 -11.90 -10.22 -16.10
N LYS A 91 -12.85 -11.15 -16.25
CA LYS A 91 -14.27 -10.81 -16.48
C LYS A 91 -15.19 -11.49 -15.48
N THR A 92 -14.79 -12.63 -14.96
CA THR A 92 -15.65 -13.50 -14.15
C THR A 92 -15.09 -13.67 -12.74
N LYS A 93 -15.96 -14.10 -11.83
CA LYS A 93 -15.57 -14.50 -10.47
C LYS A 93 -14.60 -15.69 -10.49
N GLU A 94 -14.79 -16.60 -11.44
CA GLU A 94 -13.95 -17.77 -11.66
C GLU A 94 -12.52 -17.37 -12.08
N ASP A 95 -12.38 -16.39 -12.98
CA ASP A 95 -11.05 -15.88 -13.37
C ASP A 95 -10.28 -15.32 -12.17
N ILE A 96 -11.00 -14.63 -11.26
CA ILE A 96 -10.43 -14.07 -10.03
C ILE A 96 -10.00 -15.20 -9.09
N GLU A 97 -10.84 -16.22 -8.88
CA GLU A 97 -10.52 -17.35 -8.00
C GLU A 97 -9.30 -18.14 -8.50
N LEU A 98 -9.18 -18.36 -9.82
CA LEU A 98 -8.01 -19.00 -10.41
C LEU A 98 -6.73 -18.17 -10.23
N LEU A 99 -6.83 -16.84 -10.30
CA LEU A 99 -5.72 -15.95 -10.01
C LEU A 99 -5.32 -16.02 -8.53
N GLU A 100 -6.29 -15.95 -7.62
CA GLU A 100 -6.10 -16.07 -6.17
C GLU A 100 -5.41 -17.40 -5.80
N ASP A 101 -5.85 -18.52 -6.40
CA ASP A 101 -5.26 -19.85 -6.23
C ASP A 101 -3.80 -19.90 -6.70
N MET A 102 -3.49 -19.28 -7.84
CA MET A 102 -2.13 -19.21 -8.36
C MET A 102 -1.21 -18.38 -7.45
N LEU A 103 -1.69 -17.23 -6.96
CA LEU A 103 -0.93 -16.39 -6.03
C LEU A 103 -0.69 -17.11 -4.69
N ALA A 104 -1.70 -17.82 -4.17
CA ALA A 104 -1.58 -18.60 -2.94
C ALA A 104 -0.56 -19.73 -3.05
N GLN A 105 -0.47 -20.38 -4.21
CA GLN A 105 0.56 -21.40 -4.48
C GLN A 105 1.95 -20.78 -4.67
N SER A 106 2.03 -19.57 -5.22
CA SER A 106 3.29 -18.88 -5.51
C SER A 106 3.93 -18.26 -4.26
N PHE A 107 3.12 -17.79 -3.31
CA PHE A 107 3.58 -17.11 -2.10
C PHE A 107 3.27 -17.93 -0.85
N SER A 108 4.19 -18.81 -0.47
CA SER A 108 4.01 -19.77 0.64
C SER A 108 3.72 -19.12 2.00
N ASN A 109 4.20 -17.90 2.23
CA ASN A 109 3.97 -17.14 3.46
C ASN A 109 2.72 -16.26 3.39
N GLY A 110 1.95 -16.33 2.30
CA GLY A 110 0.82 -15.45 2.04
C GLY A 110 1.18 -14.19 1.25
N TYR A 111 0.15 -13.44 0.88
CA TYR A 111 0.28 -12.18 0.15
C TYR A 111 -0.78 -11.19 0.63
N THR A 112 -0.44 -9.90 0.55
CA THR A 112 -1.35 -8.78 0.79
C THR A 112 -1.47 -7.99 -0.50
N PHE A 113 -2.69 -7.65 -0.92
CA PHE A 113 -2.87 -6.72 -2.03
C PHE A 113 -2.64 -5.28 -1.58
N PHE A 114 -1.84 -4.54 -2.34
CA PHE A 114 -1.73 -3.09 -2.22
C PHE A 114 -2.36 -2.43 -3.45
N TYR A 115 -3.59 -1.94 -3.30
CA TYR A 115 -4.34 -1.30 -4.37
C TYR A 115 -4.18 0.21 -4.35
N ILE A 116 -3.89 0.84 -5.50
CA ILE A 116 -3.93 2.29 -5.71
C ILE A 116 -4.75 2.61 -6.96
N GLY A 117 -5.91 3.23 -6.81
CA GLY A 117 -6.73 3.57 -7.97
C GLY A 117 -8.18 3.92 -7.65
N LYS A 118 -8.96 4.18 -8.70
CA LYS A 118 -10.41 4.40 -8.63
C LYS A 118 -11.13 3.11 -8.26
N SER A 119 -12.19 3.23 -7.48
CA SER A 119 -13.01 2.07 -7.08
C SER A 119 -13.75 1.38 -8.24
N THR A 120 -13.93 2.08 -9.36
CA THR A 120 -14.59 1.61 -10.58
C THR A 120 -13.71 0.70 -11.43
N ASP A 121 -12.41 0.65 -11.18
CA ASP A 121 -11.50 -0.24 -11.92
C ASP A 121 -11.80 -1.71 -11.56
N ILE A 122 -11.82 -2.58 -12.57
CA ILE A 122 -12.13 -4.01 -12.37
C ILE A 122 -11.14 -4.70 -11.42
N LYS A 123 -9.88 -4.25 -11.39
CA LYS A 123 -8.82 -4.80 -10.54
C LYS A 123 -9.04 -4.48 -9.06
N MET A 124 -9.85 -3.48 -8.73
CA MET A 124 -10.27 -3.22 -7.35
C MET A 124 -11.02 -4.42 -6.75
N GLN A 125 -11.71 -5.22 -7.58
CA GLN A 125 -12.42 -6.42 -7.10
C GLN A 125 -11.47 -7.45 -6.49
N LEU A 126 -10.20 -7.49 -6.91
CA LEU A 126 -9.18 -8.35 -6.31
C LEU A 126 -8.91 -7.92 -4.86
N ALA A 127 -8.62 -6.63 -4.66
CA ALA A 127 -8.30 -6.13 -3.33
C ALA A 127 -9.51 -6.17 -2.38
N LYS A 128 -10.72 -5.85 -2.86
CA LYS A 128 -11.95 -5.85 -2.04
C LYS A 128 -12.34 -7.21 -1.47
N ARG A 129 -11.87 -8.32 -2.06
CA ARG A 129 -12.17 -9.68 -1.58
C ARG A 129 -11.32 -10.10 -0.39
N HIS A 130 -10.27 -9.35 -0.10
CA HIS A 130 -9.33 -9.61 0.99
C HIS A 130 -9.45 -8.53 2.07
N ASN A 131 -9.78 -8.96 3.29
CA ASN A 131 -10.00 -8.06 4.42
C ASN A 131 -8.72 -7.37 4.91
N ASP A 132 -7.55 -7.92 4.59
CA ASP A 132 -6.24 -7.41 4.97
C ASP A 132 -5.55 -6.63 3.84
N SER A 133 -6.26 -6.34 2.76
CA SER A 133 -5.76 -5.49 1.67
C SER A 133 -5.42 -4.08 2.16
N PHE A 134 -4.27 -3.59 1.71
CA PHE A 134 -3.87 -2.21 1.88
C PHE A 134 -4.37 -1.39 0.68
N MET A 135 -5.33 -0.48 0.88
CA MET A 135 -6.01 0.16 -0.25
C MET A 135 -5.95 1.69 -0.17
N TRP A 136 -5.47 2.33 -1.24
CA TRP A 136 -5.57 3.77 -1.48
C TRP A 136 -6.57 4.00 -2.62
N VAL A 137 -7.74 4.52 -2.25
CA VAL A 137 -8.90 4.55 -3.13
C VAL A 137 -9.21 5.98 -3.55
N LEU A 138 -9.32 6.19 -4.86
CA LEU A 138 -9.71 7.48 -5.43
C LEU A 138 -11.23 7.59 -5.57
N ASP A 139 -11.75 8.76 -5.18
CA ASP A 139 -13.12 9.25 -5.40
C ASP A 139 -14.26 8.46 -4.72
N GLU A 140 -13.95 7.43 -3.94
CA GLU A 140 -14.93 6.69 -3.13
C GLU A 140 -14.40 6.44 -1.71
N HIS A 141 -15.20 6.78 -0.71
CA HIS A 141 -14.92 6.42 0.68
C HIS A 141 -15.32 4.97 0.93
N LEU A 142 -14.34 4.10 1.09
CA LEU A 142 -14.54 2.71 1.48
C LEU A 142 -14.04 2.50 2.90
N GLN A 143 -14.69 1.58 3.62
CA GLN A 143 -14.18 1.08 4.88
C GLN A 143 -12.81 0.43 4.65
N ASP A 144 -11.92 0.54 5.64
CA ASP A 144 -10.59 -0.07 5.63
C ASP A 144 -9.76 0.34 4.38
N SER A 145 -9.91 1.60 3.98
CA SER A 145 -9.17 2.20 2.86
C SER A 145 -8.74 3.63 3.17
N PHE A 146 -7.70 4.09 2.48
CA PHE A 146 -7.22 5.46 2.53
C PHE A 146 -7.79 6.26 1.36
N PHE A 147 -8.64 7.25 1.64
CA PHE A 147 -9.30 8.03 0.60
C PHE A 147 -8.38 9.10 -0.01
N LEU A 148 -8.39 9.21 -1.34
CA LEU A 148 -7.78 10.29 -2.12
C LEU A 148 -8.80 10.84 -3.12
N SER A 149 -8.66 12.10 -3.55
CA SER A 149 -9.51 12.66 -4.61
C SER A 149 -8.73 12.79 -5.90
N SER A 150 -9.28 12.30 -7.01
CA SER A 150 -8.68 12.50 -8.34
C SER A 150 -8.79 13.94 -8.85
N ARG A 151 -9.66 14.75 -8.22
CA ARG A 151 -9.87 16.16 -8.53
C ARG A 151 -8.92 17.09 -7.78
N ASP A 152 -8.04 16.53 -6.96
CA ASP A 152 -7.02 17.28 -6.26
C ASP A 152 -5.86 17.55 -7.22
N ASP A 153 -5.63 18.83 -7.55
CA ASP A 153 -4.53 19.25 -8.43
C ASP A 153 -3.14 18.86 -7.88
N LEU A 154 -3.04 18.51 -6.60
CA LEU A 154 -1.83 18.05 -5.93
C LEU A 154 -1.79 16.54 -5.71
N LEU A 155 -2.69 15.75 -6.33
CA LEU A 155 -2.78 14.30 -6.14
C LEU A 155 -1.42 13.60 -6.30
N ASP A 156 -0.70 13.85 -7.41
CA ASP A 156 0.56 13.16 -7.69
C ASP A 156 1.62 13.44 -6.62
N ILE A 157 1.66 14.70 -6.16
CA ILE A 157 2.53 15.12 -5.06
C ILE A 157 2.13 14.40 -3.77
N LYS A 158 0.83 14.30 -3.48
CA LYS A 158 0.31 13.59 -2.30
C LYS A 158 0.61 12.09 -2.34
N LEU A 159 0.52 11.45 -3.51
CA LEU A 159 0.90 10.04 -3.68
C LEU A 159 2.39 9.82 -3.38
N ILE A 160 3.26 10.66 -3.94
CA ILE A 160 4.71 10.61 -3.68
C ILE A 160 5.00 10.84 -2.19
N GLN A 161 4.36 11.82 -1.58
CA GLN A 161 4.49 12.11 -0.14
C GLN A 161 4.04 10.92 0.71
N LEU A 162 2.83 10.40 0.47
CA LEU A 162 2.28 9.27 1.20
C LEU A 162 3.18 8.03 1.07
N PHE A 163 3.74 7.78 -0.12
CA PHE A 163 4.74 6.75 -0.30
C PHE A 163 6.03 7.01 0.49
N ARG A 164 6.53 8.24 0.56
CA ARG A 164 7.71 8.54 1.38
C ARG A 164 7.44 8.27 2.86
N LEU A 165 6.23 8.56 3.35
CA LEU A 165 5.81 8.22 4.70
C LEU A 165 5.77 6.70 4.89
N LEU A 166 5.12 5.97 3.97
CA LEU A 166 5.09 4.51 3.94
C LEU A 166 6.51 3.92 4.02
N ASN A 167 7.41 4.42 3.17
CA ASN A 167 8.77 3.91 3.05
C ASN A 167 9.56 4.13 4.35
N LYS A 168 9.41 5.29 4.99
CA LYS A 168 9.97 5.56 6.32
C LYS A 168 9.35 4.66 7.40
N SER A 169 8.04 4.40 7.34
CA SER A 169 7.36 3.51 8.29
C SER A 169 7.89 2.08 8.21
N ILE A 170 8.19 1.59 7.00
CA ILE A 170 8.83 0.28 6.80
C ILE A 170 10.19 0.24 7.51
N ASP A 171 11.03 1.26 7.31
CA ASP A 171 12.38 1.29 7.90
C ASP A 171 12.33 1.23 9.43
N VAL A 172 11.52 2.10 10.03
CA VAL A 172 11.42 2.25 11.49
C VAL A 172 10.89 0.98 12.16
N VAL A 173 9.99 0.25 11.50
CA VAL A 173 9.50 -1.03 11.99
C VAL A 173 10.54 -2.15 11.78
N LEU A 174 11.22 -2.20 10.64
CA LEU A 174 12.25 -3.21 10.37
C LEU A 174 13.45 -3.10 11.30
N PHE A 175 13.84 -1.89 11.68
CA PHE A 175 14.92 -1.65 12.63
C PHE A 175 14.46 -1.68 14.10
N ALA A 176 13.22 -2.11 14.36
CA ALA A 176 12.62 -2.20 15.68
C ALA A 176 12.70 -0.88 16.47
N GLU A 177 12.70 0.25 15.77
CA GLU A 177 12.62 1.58 16.38
C GLU A 177 11.21 1.87 16.93
N ILE A 178 10.20 1.15 16.41
CA ILE A 178 8.80 1.20 16.87
C ILE A 178 8.22 -0.20 16.96
N SER A 179 7.46 -0.45 18.02
CA SER A 179 6.61 -1.63 18.14
C SER A 179 5.24 -1.38 17.50
N LEU A 180 4.79 -2.35 16.71
CA LEU A 180 3.42 -2.36 16.16
C LEU A 180 2.39 -2.85 17.19
N GLU A 181 2.84 -3.59 18.21
CA GLU A 181 1.98 -4.08 19.29
C GLU A 181 1.50 -2.94 20.20
N ASP A 182 0.35 -3.11 20.82
CA ASP A 182 -0.07 -2.27 21.93
C ASP A 182 0.32 -3.00 23.21
N GLU A 183 1.35 -2.53 23.92
CA GLU A 183 1.47 -2.84 25.36
C GLU A 183 0.27 -2.26 26.14
#